data_AF-A0A378H3D2-F1
#
_entry.id   AF-A0A378H3D2-F1
#
_cell.length_a   1.000
_cell.length_b   1.000
_cell.length_c   1.000
_cell.angle_alpha   90.00
_cell.angle_beta   90.00
_cell.angle_gamma   90.00
#
_symmetry.space_group_name_H-M   'P 1'
#
loop_
_entity.id
_entity.type
_entity.pdbx_description
1 polymer ?
#
loop_
_entity_poly.entity_id
_entity_poly.type
_entity_poly.pdbx_seq_one_letter_code
_entity_poly.pdbx_strand_id
1 'polypeptide(L)' 'MNPALVLRNWLAQRAIEQAEAGDMGELERLHAALADPFTDREDDYVRRPPDWGKRLEVSCSS' A
#
# COMPACT_ATOMS: atom_id res chain seq x y z
N MET A 1 -6.25 -19.45 6.20
CA MET A 1 -5.05 -18.96 5.50
C MET A 1 -5.11 -17.44 5.56
N ASN A 2 -4.12 -16.79 6.17
CA ASN A 2 -4.12 -15.34 6.35
C ASN A 2 -3.19 -14.73 5.28
N PRO A 3 -3.61 -13.68 4.56
CA PRO A 3 -2.73 -13.03 3.60
C PRO A 3 -1.60 -12.29 4.33
N ALA A 4 -0.39 -12.40 3.80
CA ALA A 4 0.76 -11.60 4.23
C ALA A 4 0.58 -10.12 3.87
N LEU A 5 -0.13 -9.84 2.76
CA LEU A 5 -0.36 -8.49 2.25
C LEU A 5 -1.87 -8.18 2.08
N VAL A 6 -2.27 -6.97 2.50
CA VAL A 6 -3.61 -6.41 2.25
C VAL A 6 -3.44 -5.00 1.72
N LEU A 7 -4.23 -4.60 0.72
CA LEU A 7 -4.23 -3.23 0.20
C LEU A 7 -4.76 -2.25 1.27
N ARG A 8 -3.83 -1.59 1.97
CA ARG A 8 -4.13 -0.54 2.96
C ARG A 8 -4.15 0.83 2.28
N ASN A 9 -4.93 1.77 2.82
CA ASN A 9 -5.07 3.12 2.23
C ASN A 9 -3.72 3.82 1.99
N TRP A 10 -2.77 3.71 2.91
CA TRP A 10 -1.45 4.33 2.75
C TRP A 10 -0.62 3.71 1.60
N LEU A 11 -0.84 2.44 1.26
CA LEU A 11 -0.19 1.79 0.11
C LEU A 11 -0.79 2.31 -1.20
N ALA A 12 -2.12 2.42 -1.25
CA ALA A 12 -2.79 3.02 -2.39
C ALA A 12 -2.34 4.47 -2.59
N GLN A 13 -2.29 5.26 -1.51
CA GLN A 13 -1.85 6.65 -1.54
C GLN A 13 -0.41 6.80 -2.04
N ARG A 14 0.50 5.95 -1.54
CA ARG A 14 1.90 5.93 -2.01
C ARG A 14 2.00 5.66 -3.51
N ALA A 15 1.20 4.72 -4.02
CA ALA A 15 1.16 4.42 -5.45
C ALA A 15 0.57 5.57 -6.27
N ILE A 16 -0.46 6.26 -5.76
CA ILE A 16 -1.06 7.44 -6.41
C ILE A 16 -0.03 8.58 -6.48
N GLU A 17 0.63 8.92 -5.38
CA GLU A 17 1.60 10.02 -5.33
C GLU A 17 2.78 9.80 -6.29
N GLN A 18 3.28 8.56 -6.39
CA GLN A 18 4.34 8.20 -7.33
C GLN A 18 3.84 8.29 -8.79
N ALA A 19 2.64 7.78 -9.07
CA ALA A 19 2.04 7.84 -10.40
C ALA A 19 1.78 9.30 -10.84
N GLU A 20 1.33 10.17 -9.94
CA GLU A 20 1.16 11.61 -10.19
C GLU A 20 2.50 12.31 -10.47
N ALA A 21 3.60 11.84 -9.85
CA ALA A 21 4.95 12.29 -10.17
C ALA A 21 5.50 11.72 -11.49
N GLY A 22 4.72 10.88 -12.19
CA GLY A 22 5.09 10.24 -13.45
C GLY A 22 5.81 8.89 -13.29
N ASP A 23 5.95 8.36 -12.07
CA ASP A 23 6.53 7.04 -11.80
C ASP A 23 5.43 6.00 -11.55
N MET A 24 5.14 5.20 -12.58
CA MET A 24 4.17 4.11 -12.50
C MET A 24 4.74 2.84 -11.83
N GLY A 25 6.05 2.78 -11.56
CA GLY A 25 6.71 1.58 -11.06
C GLY A 25 6.19 1.16 -9.69
N GLU A 26 5.79 2.10 -8.83
CA GLU A 26 5.20 1.75 -7.53
C GLU A 26 3.82 1.11 -7.68
N LEU A 27 3.01 1.60 -8.62
CA LEU A 27 1.70 1.02 -8.90
C LEU A 27 1.83 -0.41 -9.45
N GLU A 28 2.77 -0.63 -10.37
CA GLU A 28 3.05 -1.96 -10.93
C GLU A 28 3.53 -2.94 -9.87
N ARG A 29 4.46 -2.52 -9.00
CA ARG A 29 4.96 -3.33 -7.87
C ARG A 29 3.84 -3.68 -6.90
N LEU A 30 3.00 -2.72 -6.54
CA LEU A 30 1.86 -2.95 -5.65
C LEU A 30 0.85 -3.91 -6.27
N HIS A 31 0.54 -3.74 -7.56
CA HIS A 31 -0.37 -4.63 -8.28
C HIS A 31 0.16 -6.07 -8.35
N ALA A 32 1.44 -6.25 -8.71
CA ALA A 32 2.09 -7.56 -8.72
C ALA A 32 2.10 -8.20 -7.33
N ALA A 33 2.28 -7.40 -6.27
CA ALA A 33 2.25 -7.89 -4.90
C ALA A 33 0.86 -8.37 -4.47
N LEU A 34 -0.19 -7.66 -4.87
CA LEU A 34 -1.57 -8.03 -4.57
C LEU A 34 -2.06 -9.25 -5.36
N ALA A 35 -1.42 -9.57 -6.49
CA ALA A 35 -1.72 -10.77 -7.26
C ALA A 35 -1.36 -12.07 -6.51
N ASP A 36 -0.39 -12.00 -5.59
CA ASP A 36 -0.01 -13.12 -4.72
C ASP A 36 0.14 -12.67 -3.25
N PRO A 37 -0.99 -12.43 -2.56
CA PRO A 37 -0.99 -11.82 -1.23
C PRO A 37 -0.64 -12.79 -0.10
N PHE A 38 -0.50 -14.09 -0.40
CA PHE A 38 -0.20 -15.14 0.60
C PHE A 38 1.28 -15.52 0.64
N THR A 39 2.06 -15.11 -0.36
CA THR A 39 3.51 -15.28 -0.35
C THR A 39 4.14 -14.43 0.74
N ASP A 40 5.06 -15.01 1.51
CA ASP A 40 5.82 -14.30 2.53
C ASP A 40 6.68 -13.22 1.88
N ARG A 41 6.68 -12.02 2.48
CA ARG A 41 7.40 -10.85 1.97
C ARG A 41 8.20 -10.21 3.10
N GLU A 42 9.38 -9.72 2.76
CA GLU A 42 10.23 -8.94 3.67
C GLU A 42 10.24 -7.44 3.31
N ASP A 43 9.49 -7.06 2.28
CA ASP A 43 9.39 -5.69 1.82
C ASP A 43 8.55 -4.81 2.76
N ASP A 44 8.47 -3.53 2.42
CA ASP A 44 7.78 -2.55 3.23
C ASP A 44 6.25 -2.62 3.14
N TYR A 45 5.70 -3.42 2.23
CA TYR A 45 4.24 -3.60 2.09
C TYR A 45 3.59 -4.30 3.28
N VAL A 46 4.34 -5.16 3.98
CA VAL A 46 3.88 -5.86 5.19
C VAL A 46 4.14 -5.07 6.48
N ARG A 47 4.84 -3.93 6.38
CA ARG A 47 5.18 -3.11 7.54
C ARG A 47 4.00 -2.25 7.99
N ARG A 48 4.08 -1.77 9.23
CA ARG A 48 3.07 -0.85 9.78
C ARG A 48 3.04 0.44 8.96
N PRO A 49 1.85 1.07 8.83
CA PRO A 49 1.72 2.35 8.15
C PRO A 49 2.70 3.38 8.74
N PRO A 50 3.34 4.20 7.88
CA PRO A 50 4.13 5.34 8.33
C PRO A 50 3.24 6.36 9.07
N ASP A 51 3.84 7.28 9.82
CA ASP A 51 3.09 8.20 10.69
C ASP A 51 2.11 9.10 9.92
N TRP A 52 2.42 9.47 8.68
CA TRP A 52 1.49 10.16 7.79
C TRP A 52 0.33 9.25 7.33
N GLY A 53 0.60 7.97 7.11
CA GLY A 53 -0.38 6.96 6.70
C GLY A 53 -1.40 6.62 7.80
N LYS A 54 -1.04 6.82 9.07
CA LYS A 54 -1.97 6.69 10.22
C LYS A 54 -3.06 7.76 10.20
N ARG A 55 -2.78 8.94 9.62
CA ARG A 55 -3.75 10.04 9.49
C ARG A 55 -4.60 9.93 8.23
N LEU A 56 -4.30 8.96 7.36
CA LEU A 56 -5.03 8.69 6.13
C LEU A 56 -6.27 7.80 6.35
N GLU A 57 -6.49 7.34 7.59
CA GLU A 57 -7.81 6.81 7.97
C GLU A 57 -8.83 7.89 7.69
N VAL A 58 -9.61 7.63 6.64
CA VAL A 58 -10.74 8.39 6.13
C VAL A 58 -11.25 9.35 7.19
N SER A 59 -10.99 10.64 6.98
CA SER A 59 -11.63 11.72 7.72
C SER A 59 -13.12 11.70 7.38
N CYS A 60 -13.85 10.74 7.95
CA CYS A 60 -15.26 10.91 8.26
C CYS A 60 -15.29 11.64 9.61
N SER A 61 -14.91 12.92 9.60
CA SER A 61 -15.40 13.82 10.65
C SER A 61 -16.92 13.81 10.57
N SER A 62 -17.55 13.24 11.60
CA SER A 62 -18.99 13.32 11.87
C SER A 62 -19.48 14.77 11.93
#